data_AF-A0A087UKB6-F1
#
_entry.id   AF-A0A087UKB6-F1
#
_cell.length_a   1.000
_cell.length_b   1.000
_cell.length_c   1.000
_cell.angle_alpha   90.00
_cell.angle_beta   90.00
_cell.angle_gamma   90.00
#
_symmetry.space_group_name_H-M   'P 1'
#
loop_
_entity.id
_entity.type
_entity.pdbx_description
1 polymer ?
#
loop_
_entity_poly.entity_id
_entity_poly.type
_entity_poly.pdbx_seq_one_letter_code
_entity_poly.pdbx_strand_id
1 'polypeptide(L)'
;MTIAFTYYGLSLNTNALEGNDYLNFFLSGLMEIPATIFCMLTLDRFGRKKPFIFTLMVGGLSCFGFVFVPESAPEIKKSLAMAGKLFVSASFTIVYVYSAEIFPTVARNAGIGSSSTIGRIGSAIAPFMRDLGNVTSPAVPLGIFGGLSVISALLVIRLPETNTFPVPETLEQAENFGKKT
;
A
#
# COMPACT_ATOMS: atom_id res chain seq x y z
N MET A 1 2.16 3.21 -7.93
CA MET A 1 1.13 2.45 -8.67
C MET A 1 0.47 1.39 -7.79
N THR A 2 1.20 0.34 -7.38
CA THR A 2 0.65 -0.84 -6.68
C THR A 2 -0.16 -0.51 -5.43
N ILE A 3 0.31 0.43 -4.61
CA ILE A 3 -0.35 0.80 -3.36
C ILE A 3 -1.70 1.47 -3.64
N ALA A 4 -1.73 2.44 -4.56
CA ALA A 4 -2.97 3.10 -4.96
C ALA A 4 -3.96 2.09 -5.56
N PHE A 5 -3.50 1.26 -6.49
CA PHE A 5 -4.31 0.20 -7.11
C PHE A 5 -4.92 -0.74 -6.05
N THR A 6 -4.11 -1.24 -5.12
CA THR A 6 -4.55 -2.15 -4.06
C THR A 6 -5.45 -1.47 -3.05
N TYR A 7 -5.15 -0.23 -2.66
CA TYR A 7 -5.96 0.56 -1.71
C TYR A 7 -7.36 0.80 -2.25
N TYR A 8 -7.47 1.32 -3.47
CA TYR A 8 -8.76 1.57 -4.11
C TYR A 8 -9.45 0.26 -4.47
N GLY A 9 -8.70 -0.74 -4.91
CA GLY A 9 -9.21 -2.09 -5.21
C GLY A 9 -9.85 -2.75 -3.99
N LEU A 10 -9.19 -2.73 -2.83
CA LEU A 10 -9.73 -3.22 -1.57
C LEU A 10 -10.95 -2.39 -1.16
N SER A 11 -10.86 -1.06 -1.13
CA SER A 11 -11.97 -0.20 -0.73
C SER A 11 -13.23 -0.38 -1.59
N LEU A 12 -13.09 -0.60 -2.89
CA LEU A 12 -14.22 -0.84 -3.79
C LEU A 12 -14.76 -2.27 -3.68
N ASN A 13 -13.93 -3.23 -3.27
CA ASN A 13 -14.31 -4.63 -3.06
C ASN A 13 -14.78 -4.93 -1.62
N THR A 14 -14.59 -4.02 -0.66
CA THR A 14 -15.08 -4.20 0.73
C THR A 14 -16.59 -4.46 0.78
N ASN A 15 -17.35 -3.88 -0.16
CA ASN A 15 -18.80 -4.08 -0.28
C ASN A 15 -19.18 -5.42 -0.94
N ALA A 16 -18.22 -6.16 -1.50
CA ALA A 16 -18.45 -7.49 -2.07
C ALA A 16 -18.19 -8.62 -1.05
N LEU A 17 -17.76 -8.27 0.17
CA LEU A 17 -17.62 -9.22 1.28
C LEU A 17 -19.00 -9.55 1.84
N GLU A 18 -19.27 -10.83 2.07
CA GLU A 18 -20.55 -11.30 2.63
C GLU A 18 -20.89 -10.59 3.95
N GLY A 19 -22.12 -10.08 4.08
CA GLY A 19 -22.60 -9.42 5.30
C GLY A 19 -23.32 -8.11 4.99
N ASN A 20 -23.31 -7.19 5.96
CA ASN A 20 -23.89 -5.87 5.79
C ASN A 20 -22.85 -4.90 5.21
N ASP A 21 -23.07 -4.46 3.98
CA ASP A 21 -22.19 -3.54 3.24
C ASP A 21 -21.86 -2.27 4.03
N TYR A 22 -22.85 -1.71 4.75
CA TYR A 22 -22.64 -0.50 5.56
C TYR A 22 -21.70 -0.77 6.74
N LEU A 23 -21.79 -1.94 7.38
CA LEU A 23 -20.89 -2.33 8.46
C LEU A 23 -19.49 -2.61 7.94
N ASN A 24 -19.36 -3.30 6.80
CA ASN A 24 -18.06 -3.58 6.19
C ASN A 24 -17.35 -2.27 5.77
N PHE A 25 -18.09 -1.33 5.18
CA PHE A 25 -17.55 -0.02 4.83
C PHE A 25 -17.16 0.79 6.07
N PHE A 26 -18.00 0.80 7.11
CA PHE A 26 -17.70 1.47 8.38
C PHE A 26 -16.45 0.89 9.05
N LEU A 27 -16.33 -0.44 9.13
CA LEU A 27 -15.16 -1.12 9.67
C LEU A 27 -13.90 -0.82 8.85
N SER A 28 -14.00 -0.83 7.52
CA SER A 28 -12.89 -0.47 6.63
C SER A 28 -12.42 0.98 6.85
N GLY A 29 -13.34 1.92 7.09
CA GLY A 29 -12.99 3.30 7.43
C GLY A 29 -12.37 3.40 8.83
N LEU A 30 -12.92 2.66 9.81
CA LEU A 30 -12.39 2.60 11.17
C LEU A 30 -10.94 2.10 11.20
N MET A 31 -10.58 1.15 10.31
CA MET A 31 -9.20 0.62 10.19
C MET A 31 -8.17 1.65 9.72
N GLU A 32 -8.57 2.79 9.17
CA GLU A 32 -7.62 3.84 8.74
C GLU A 32 -7.02 4.60 9.93
N ILE A 33 -7.77 4.74 11.03
CA ILE A 33 -7.30 5.37 12.27
C ILE A 33 -6.11 4.60 12.88
N PRO A 34 -6.21 3.30 13.20
CA PRO A 34 -5.09 2.53 13.74
C PRO A 34 -3.95 2.41 12.72
N ALA A 35 -4.24 2.34 11.41
CA ALA A 35 -3.21 2.34 10.37
C ALA A 35 -2.36 3.62 10.43
N THR A 36 -3.00 4.78 10.61
CA THR A 36 -2.33 6.08 10.70
C THR A 36 -1.52 6.21 12.00
N ILE A 37 -2.07 5.77 13.13
CA ILE A 37 -1.35 5.74 14.42
C ILE A 37 -0.13 4.83 14.32
N PHE A 38 -0.29 3.63 13.75
CA PHE A 38 0.81 2.69 13.51
C PHE A 38 1.90 3.32 12.65
N CYS A 39 1.53 4.01 11.57
CA CYS A 39 2.44 4.74 10.71
C CYS A 39 3.24 5.80 11.49
N MET A 40 2.58 6.66 12.27
CA MET A 40 3.25 7.68 13.09
C MET A 40 4.28 7.06 14.05
N LEU A 41 3.89 6.02 14.80
CA LEU A 41 4.77 5.39 15.78
C LEU A 41 5.96 4.66 15.14
N THR A 42 5.77 4.05 13.97
CA THR A 42 6.82 3.27 13.31
C THR A 42 7.80 4.14 12.56
N LEU A 43 7.35 5.23 11.94
CA LEU A 43 8.20 6.16 11.20
C LEU A 43 9.22 6.85 12.12
N ASP A 44 8.79 7.30 13.30
CA ASP A 44 9.66 7.99 14.25
C ASP A 44 10.72 7.06 14.88
N ARG A 45 10.37 5.78 15.09
CA ARG A 45 11.25 4.83 15.82
C ARG A 45 12.15 3.99 14.92
N PHE A 46 11.68 3.56 13.74
CA PHE A 46 12.39 2.59 12.90
C PHE A 46 12.87 3.18 11.56
N GLY A 47 12.66 4.48 11.34
CA GLY A 47 12.91 5.12 10.06
C GLY A 47 11.79 4.85 9.05
N ARG A 48 12.05 5.12 7.77
CA ARG A 48 11.01 5.15 6.74
C ARG A 48 10.96 3.87 5.90
N LYS A 49 12.13 3.34 5.53
CA LYS A 49 12.26 2.17 4.65
C LYS A 49 11.75 0.87 5.29
N LYS A 50 12.14 0.60 6.54
CA LYS A 50 11.79 -0.67 7.22
C LYS A 50 10.29 -0.80 7.48
N PRO A 51 9.59 0.23 8.01
CA PRO A 51 8.14 0.17 8.13
C PRO A 51 7.45 0.01 6.78
N PHE A 52 7.95 0.68 5.73
CA PHE A 52 7.37 0.59 4.39
C PHE A 52 7.41 -0.84 3.81
N ILE A 53 8.56 -1.51 3.91
CA ILE A 53 8.71 -2.91 3.47
C ILE A 53 7.83 -3.81 4.33
N PHE A 54 7.80 -3.60 5.64
CA PHE A 54 7.00 -4.40 6.56
C PHE A 54 5.51 -4.31 6.24
N THR A 55 4.96 -3.10 6.08
CA THR A 55 3.53 -2.92 5.78
C THR A 55 3.16 -3.47 4.40
N LEU A 56 4.04 -3.33 3.39
CA LEU A 56 3.81 -3.93 2.07
C LEU A 56 3.86 -5.47 2.11
N MET A 57 4.80 -6.06 2.84
CA MET A 57 4.92 -7.51 2.97
C MET A 57 3.74 -8.10 3.74
N VAL A 58 3.42 -7.55 4.91
CA VAL A 58 2.32 -8.07 5.74
C VAL A 58 0.97 -7.81 5.07
N GLY A 59 0.76 -6.65 4.46
CA GLY A 59 -0.44 -6.37 3.68
C GLY A 59 -0.57 -7.29 2.47
N GLY A 60 0.52 -7.48 1.73
CA GLY A 60 0.56 -8.39 0.57
C GLY A 60 0.31 -9.85 0.93
N LEU A 61 0.95 -10.35 2.00
CA LEU A 61 0.73 -11.69 2.53
C LEU A 61 -0.69 -11.89 3.07
N SER A 62 -1.28 -10.86 3.69
CA SER A 62 -2.67 -10.91 4.15
C SER A 62 -3.64 -11.04 2.97
N CYS A 63 -3.43 -10.25 1.91
CA CYS A 63 -4.22 -10.34 0.68
C CYS A 63 -3.98 -11.67 -0.07
N PHE A 64 -2.76 -12.19 -0.08
CA PHE A 64 -2.42 -13.46 -0.72
C PHE A 64 -2.99 -14.65 0.07
N GLY A 65 -2.94 -14.59 1.40
CA GLY A 65 -3.54 -15.58 2.29
C GLY A 65 -5.04 -15.75 2.07
N PHE A 66 -5.74 -14.70 1.64
CA PHE A 66 -7.18 -14.74 1.36
C PHE A 66 -7.53 -15.78 0.29
N VAL A 67 -6.62 -16.00 -0.66
CA VAL A 67 -6.78 -16.97 -1.76
C VAL A 67 -6.84 -18.41 -1.25
N PHE A 68 -6.12 -18.71 -0.16
CA PHE A 68 -6.05 -20.07 0.39
C PHE A 68 -7.17 -20.39 1.37
N VAL A 69 -7.95 -19.40 1.79
CA VAL A 69 -9.04 -19.61 2.75
C VAL A 69 -10.30 -20.08 2.01
N PRO A 70 -10.88 -21.25 2.37
CA PRO A 70 -12.11 -21.73 1.76
C PRO A 70 -13.32 -20.84 2.10
N GLU A 71 -14.36 -20.85 1.25
CA GLU A 71 -15.60 -20.07 1.45
C GLU A 71 -16.38 -20.45 2.72
N SER A 72 -16.10 -21.62 3.30
CA SER A 72 -16.73 -22.09 4.54
C SER A 72 -16.38 -21.25 5.79
N ALA A 73 -15.41 -20.34 5.71
CA ALA A 73 -14.99 -19.48 6.83
C ALA A 73 -15.00 -17.98 6.47
N PRO A 74 -16.19 -17.36 6.32
CA PRO A 74 -16.32 -15.96 5.91
C PRO A 74 -15.71 -14.98 6.93
N GLU A 75 -15.73 -15.32 8.22
CA GLU A 75 -15.14 -14.49 9.28
C GLU A 75 -13.61 -14.39 9.16
N ILE A 76 -12.93 -15.48 8.78
CA ILE A 76 -11.48 -15.48 8.56
C ILE A 76 -11.16 -14.63 7.33
N LYS A 77 -11.93 -14.78 6.24
CA LYS A 77 -11.77 -13.97 5.01
C LYS A 77 -11.92 -12.48 5.28
N LYS A 78 -12.95 -12.08 6.04
CA LYS A 78 -13.15 -10.69 6.46
C LYS A 78 -11.97 -10.17 7.27
N SER A 79 -11.50 -10.94 8.27
CA SER A 79 -10.38 -10.53 9.12
C SER A 79 -9.10 -10.27 8.31
N LEU A 80 -8.83 -11.12 7.31
CA LEU A 80 -7.67 -10.99 6.41
C LEU A 80 -7.79 -9.79 5.47
N ALA A 81 -9.00 -9.54 4.93
CA ALA A 81 -9.27 -8.37 4.11
C ALA A 81 -9.11 -7.06 4.90
N MET A 82 -9.61 -7.02 6.15
CA MET A 82 -9.46 -5.86 7.04
C MET A 82 -8.00 -5.65 7.46
N ALA A 83 -7.27 -6.71 7.76
CA ALA A 83 -5.83 -6.65 8.03
C ALA A 83 -5.06 -6.10 6.82
N GLY A 84 -5.36 -6.62 5.62
CA GLY A 84 -4.79 -6.12 4.36
C GLY A 84 -5.07 -4.62 4.16
N LYS A 85 -6.32 -4.18 4.37
CA LYS A 85 -6.73 -2.78 4.27
C LYS A 85 -5.96 -1.88 5.24
N LEU A 86 -5.77 -2.32 6.49
CA LEU A 86 -4.98 -1.61 7.50
C LEU A 86 -3.53 -1.38 7.03
N PHE A 87 -2.84 -2.45 6.62
CA PHE A 87 -1.43 -2.36 6.21
C PHE A 87 -1.23 -1.62 4.89
N VAL A 88 -2.16 -1.74 3.95
CA VAL A 88 -2.12 -1.00 2.68
C VAL A 88 -2.36 0.49 2.92
N SER A 89 -3.28 0.84 3.82
CA SER A 89 -3.49 2.24 4.23
C SER A 89 -2.24 2.84 4.89
N ALA A 90 -1.63 2.12 5.83
CA ALA A 90 -0.36 2.53 6.43
C ALA A 90 0.75 2.71 5.38
N SER A 91 0.87 1.77 4.43
CA SER A 91 1.84 1.85 3.33
C SER A 91 1.62 3.08 2.44
N PHE A 92 0.35 3.48 2.23
CA PHE A 92 0.00 4.67 1.45
C PHE A 92 0.47 5.94 2.16
N THR A 93 0.31 6.06 3.47
CA THR A 93 0.84 7.20 4.22
C THR A 93 2.38 7.23 4.19
N ILE A 94 3.02 6.08 4.42
CA ILE A 94 4.50 5.99 4.44
C ILE A 94 5.11 6.37 3.09
N VAL A 95 4.54 5.93 1.97
CA VAL A 95 5.12 6.24 0.64
C VAL A 95 5.06 7.73 0.33
N TYR A 96 4.06 8.45 0.79
CA TYR A 96 3.98 9.90 0.60
C TYR A 96 5.07 10.64 1.37
N VAL A 97 5.29 10.27 2.64
CA VAL A 97 6.36 10.83 3.47
C VAL A 97 7.74 10.48 2.87
N TYR A 98 7.95 9.21 2.53
CA TYR A 98 9.21 8.72 1.98
C TYR A 98 9.53 9.35 0.62
N SER A 99 8.53 9.52 -0.24
CA SER A 99 8.71 10.22 -1.53
C SER A 99 9.10 11.69 -1.33
N ALA A 100 8.51 12.38 -0.34
CA ALA A 100 8.91 13.73 -0.01
C ALA A 100 10.38 13.81 0.46
N GLU A 101 10.85 12.83 1.23
CA GLU A 101 12.24 12.82 1.71
C GLU A 101 13.27 12.46 0.62
N ILE A 102 12.93 11.61 -0.35
CA ILE A 102 13.84 11.23 -1.44
C ILE A 102 14.00 12.36 -2.46
N PHE A 103 12.91 13.02 -2.84
CA PHE A 103 12.98 14.01 -3.91
C PHE A 103 13.56 15.33 -3.41
N PRO A 104 14.54 15.91 -4.14
CA PRO A 104 15.14 17.20 -3.76
C PRO A 104 14.12 18.31 -3.87
N THR A 105 14.21 19.33 -3.01
CA THR A 105 13.21 20.40 -2.90
C THR A 105 12.86 21.05 -4.24
N VAL A 106 13.85 21.20 -5.13
CA VAL A 106 13.70 21.82 -6.47
C VAL A 106 12.82 20.99 -7.41
N ALA A 107 12.83 19.66 -7.28
CA ALA A 107 12.09 18.75 -8.16
C ALA A 107 11.01 17.94 -7.40
N ARG A 108 10.83 18.17 -6.09
CA ARG A 108 9.92 17.42 -5.24
C ARG A 108 8.49 17.44 -5.76
N ASN A 109 7.97 18.62 -6.11
CA ASN A 109 6.60 18.75 -6.60
C ASN A 109 6.40 17.99 -7.92
N ALA A 110 7.40 17.99 -8.81
CA ALA A 110 7.35 17.25 -10.07
C ALA A 110 7.48 15.72 -9.85
N GLY A 111 8.34 15.28 -8.93
CA GLY A 111 8.52 13.87 -8.58
C GLY A 111 7.30 13.26 -7.88
N ILE A 112 6.74 13.97 -6.90
CA ILE A 112 5.49 13.57 -6.25
C ILE A 112 4.32 13.66 -7.23
N GLY A 113 4.26 14.70 -8.06
CA GLY A 113 3.22 14.85 -9.07
C GLY A 113 3.19 13.70 -10.08
N SER A 114 4.34 13.37 -10.67
CA SER A 114 4.47 12.27 -11.63
C SER A 114 4.16 10.91 -11.01
N SER A 115 4.70 10.61 -9.82
CA SER A 115 4.40 9.36 -9.10
C SER A 115 2.93 9.25 -8.70
N SER A 116 2.30 10.36 -8.32
CA SER A 116 0.86 10.45 -8.05
C SER A 116 0.03 10.17 -9.31
N THR A 117 0.40 10.74 -10.47
CA THR A 117 -0.27 10.47 -11.75
C THR A 117 -0.24 8.98 -12.09
N ILE A 118 0.92 8.31 -11.94
CA ILE A 118 1.04 6.86 -12.14
C ILE A 118 0.20 6.10 -11.10
N GLY A 119 0.14 6.59 -9.86
CA GLY A 119 -0.76 6.08 -8.83
C GLY A 119 -2.24 6.14 -9.25
N ARG A 120 -2.66 7.26 -9.84
CA ARG A 120 -4.03 7.49 -10.33
C ARG A 120 -4.41 6.60 -11.51
N ILE A 121 -3.46 6.29 -12.39
CA ILE A 121 -3.67 5.26 -13.42
C ILE A 121 -3.99 3.91 -12.75
N GLY A 122 -3.24 3.54 -11.71
CA GLY A 122 -3.57 2.37 -10.89
C GLY A 122 -4.97 2.44 -10.30
N SER A 123 -5.35 3.58 -9.70
CA SER A 123 -6.72 3.78 -9.17
C SER A 123 -7.81 3.65 -10.23
N ALA A 124 -7.56 4.09 -11.47
CA ALA A 124 -8.51 3.99 -12.57
C ALA A 124 -8.71 2.54 -13.04
N ILE A 125 -7.68 1.68 -12.89
CA ILE A 125 -7.76 0.25 -13.19
C ILE A 125 -8.44 -0.54 -12.07
N ALA A 126 -8.40 -0.05 -10.83
CA ALA A 126 -8.98 -0.72 -9.66
C ALA A 126 -10.47 -1.17 -9.80
N PRO A 127 -11.41 -0.38 -10.34
CA PRO A 127 -12.80 -0.83 -10.51
C PRO A 127 -12.93 -2.04 -11.45
N PHE A 128 -12.09 -2.16 -12.49
CA PHE A 128 -12.11 -3.31 -13.39
C PHE A 128 -11.73 -4.61 -12.68
N MET A 129 -10.96 -4.54 -11.59
CA MET A 129 -10.66 -5.74 -10.78
C MET A 129 -11.87 -6.22 -9.99
N ARG A 130 -12.77 -5.31 -9.60
CA ARG A 130 -14.04 -5.70 -8.98
C ARG A 130 -14.91 -6.46 -9.99
N ASP A 131 -15.00 -5.95 -11.22
CA ASP A 131 -15.75 -6.63 -12.28
C ASP A 131 -15.17 -8.01 -12.60
N LEU A 132 -13.84 -8.12 -12.62
CA LEU A 132 -13.16 -9.42 -12.78
C LEU A 132 -13.46 -10.39 -11.63
N GLY A 133 -13.52 -9.87 -10.40
CA GLY A 133 -13.90 -10.64 -9.21
C GLY A 133 -15.34 -11.16 -9.26
N ASN A 134 -16.26 -10.37 -9.80
CA ASN A 134 -17.67 -10.77 -9.97
C ASN A 134 -17.85 -11.89 -11.00
N VAL A 135 -17.02 -11.94 -12.04
CA VAL A 135 -17.12 -12.95 -13.11
C VAL A 135 -16.37 -14.24 -12.76
N THR A 136 -15.26 -14.16 -12.01
CA THR A 136 -14.42 -15.33 -11.69
C THR A 136 -14.58 -15.78 -10.24
N SER A 137 -14.04 -15.00 -9.30
CA SER A 137 -14.21 -15.16 -7.85
C SER A 137 -13.56 -13.98 -7.12
N PRO A 138 -14.01 -13.63 -5.90
CA PRO A 138 -13.40 -12.56 -5.09
C PRO A 138 -11.93 -12.81 -4.72
N ALA A 139 -11.49 -14.07 -4.77
CA ALA A 139 -10.12 -14.46 -4.44
C ALA A 139 -9.09 -14.01 -5.48
N VAL A 140 -9.47 -13.96 -6.77
CA VAL A 140 -8.53 -13.64 -7.87
C VAL A 140 -7.99 -12.21 -7.77
N PRO A 141 -8.82 -11.16 -7.61
CA PRO A 141 -8.33 -9.80 -7.42
C PRO A 141 -7.41 -9.65 -6.20
N LEU A 142 -7.76 -10.29 -5.09
CA LEU A 142 -6.99 -10.23 -3.84
C LEU A 142 -5.62 -10.93 -3.97
N GLY A 143 -5.57 -12.05 -4.71
CA GLY A 143 -4.31 -12.70 -5.08
C GLY A 143 -3.40 -11.81 -5.93
N ILE A 144 -3.97 -11.10 -6.92
CA ILE A 144 -3.23 -10.14 -7.76
C ILE A 144 -2.68 -8.99 -6.92
N PHE A 145 -3.52 -8.40 -6.05
CA PHE A 145 -3.09 -7.34 -5.14
C PHE A 145 -1.97 -7.80 -4.20
N GLY A 146 -2.11 -9.01 -3.64
CA GLY A 146 -1.10 -9.62 -2.76
C GLY A 146 0.24 -9.83 -3.48
N GLY A 147 0.21 -10.48 -4.65
CA GLY A 147 1.41 -10.76 -5.45
C GLY A 147 2.13 -9.48 -5.89
N LEU A 148 1.40 -8.50 -6.42
CA LEU A 148 1.99 -7.22 -6.82
C LEU A 148 2.58 -6.47 -5.62
N SER A 149 1.94 -6.53 -4.46
CA SER A 149 2.44 -5.88 -3.23
C SER A 149 3.73 -6.52 -2.73
N VAL A 150 3.85 -7.85 -2.77
CA VAL A 150 5.08 -8.57 -2.42
C VAL A 150 6.22 -8.25 -3.41
N ILE A 151 5.95 -8.26 -4.71
CA ILE A 151 6.94 -7.87 -5.72
C ILE A 151 7.40 -6.42 -5.50
N SER A 152 6.45 -5.52 -5.18
CA SER A 152 6.76 -4.13 -4.88
C SER A 152 7.62 -4.01 -3.62
N ALA A 153 7.35 -4.78 -2.57
CA ALA A 153 8.17 -4.80 -1.36
C ALA A 153 9.61 -5.25 -1.65
N LEU A 154 9.81 -6.26 -2.50
CA LEU A 154 11.13 -6.73 -2.92
C LEU A 154 11.89 -5.66 -3.71
N LEU A 155 11.21 -4.90 -4.57
CA LEU A 155 11.81 -3.79 -5.29
C LEU A 155 12.22 -2.65 -4.34
N VAL A 156 11.42 -2.38 -3.30
CA VAL A 156 11.72 -1.36 -2.27
C VAL A 156 12.99 -1.67 -1.47
N ILE A 157 13.39 -2.94 -1.35
CA ILE A 157 14.67 -3.30 -0.71
C ILE A 157 15.86 -2.65 -1.42
N ARG A 158 15.77 -2.43 -2.75
CA ARG A 158 16.81 -1.77 -3.55
C ARG A 158 16.84 -0.25 -3.40
N LEU A 159 15.85 0.36 -2.76
CA LEU A 159 15.83 1.81 -2.56
C LEU A 159 16.72 2.23 -1.36
N PRO A 160 17.38 3.39 -1.42
CA PRO A 160 18.25 3.89 -0.36
C PRO A 160 17.43 4.36 0.86
N GLU A 161 17.97 4.22 2.07
CA GLU A 161 17.29 4.63 3.30
C GLU A 161 17.41 6.15 3.52
N THR A 162 16.29 6.85 3.79
CA THR A 162 16.25 8.31 3.97
C THR A 162 16.62 8.77 5.39
N ASN A 163 16.74 7.84 6.34
CA ASN A 163 16.80 8.16 7.77
C ASN A 163 18.14 8.76 8.24
N THR A 164 19.19 8.70 7.41
CA THR A 164 20.57 9.01 7.81
C THR A 164 21.11 10.31 7.24
N PHE A 165 20.35 11.04 6.42
CA PHE A 165 20.87 12.19 5.70
C PHE A 165 19.88 13.36 5.69
N PRO A 166 20.37 14.61 5.74
CA PRO A 166 19.53 15.77 5.52
C PRO A 166 18.89 15.70 4.13
N VAL A 167 17.66 16.19 4.04
CA VAL A 167 16.89 16.28 2.81
C VAL A 167 17.76 16.95 1.72
N PRO A 168 17.93 16.33 0.53
CA PRO A 168 18.76 16.92 -0.51
C PRO A 168 18.19 18.27 -0.96
N GLU A 169 18.99 19.32 -0.86
CA GLU A 169 18.59 20.66 -1.32
C GLU A 169 18.91 20.85 -2.81
N THR A 170 19.90 20.12 -3.34
CA THR A 170 20.38 20.22 -4.72
C THR A 170 20.32 18.90 -5.49
N LEU A 171 20.30 18.98 -6.84
CA LEU A 171 20.28 17.81 -7.72
C LEU A 171 21.55 16.95 -7.59
N GLU A 172 22.72 17.56 -7.38
CA GLU A 172 23.98 16.83 -7.16
C GLU A 172 23.98 16.00 -5.86
N GLN A 173 23.33 16.52 -4.80
CA GLN A 173 23.18 15.78 -3.54
C GLN A 173 22.26 14.56 -3.71
N ALA A 174 21.21 14.67 -4.53
CA ALA A 174 20.33 13.55 -4.86
C ALA A 174 21.03 12.50 -5.74
N GLU A 175 21.86 12.91 -6.70
CA GLU A 175 22.58 11.97 -7.59
C GLU A 175 23.65 11.16 -6.84
N ASN A 176 24.37 11.78 -5.90
CA ASN A 176 25.34 11.10 -5.05
C ASN A 176 24.69 10.18 -4.00
N PHE A 177 23.41 10.39 -3.68
CA PHE A 177 22.63 9.53 -2.80
C PHE A 177 22.43 8.13 -3.39
N GLY A 178 22.22 8.03 -4.71
CA GLY A 178 22.04 6.77 -5.42
C GLY A 178 23.34 5.98 -5.62
N LYS A 179 24.51 6.63 -5.60
CA LYS A 179 25.83 6.01 -5.88
C LYS A 179 26.52 5.37 -4.67
N LYS A 180 26.01 5.59 -3.44
CA LYS A 180 26.56 4.99 -2.20
C LYS A 180 25.90 3.65 -1.80
N THR A 181 25.12 3.05 -2.69
CA THR A 181 24.56 1.69 -2.52
C THR A 181 25.48 0.68 -3.21
#